data_AF-A0A9P4TZ78-F1
#
_entry.id   AF-A0A9P4TZ78-F1
#
_cell.length_a   1.000
_cell.length_b   1.000
_cell.length_c   1.000
_cell.angle_alpha   90.00
_cell.angle_beta   90.00
_cell.angle_gamma   90.00
#
_symmetry.space_group_name_H-M   'P 1'
#
loop_
_entity.id
_entity.type
_entity.pdbx_description
1 polymer ?
#
loop_
_entity_poly.entity_id
_entity_poly.type
_entity_poly.pdbx_seq_one_letter_code
_entity_poly.pdbx_strand_id
1 'polypeptide(L)'
;MTIQDEIDAIEAGKHSAPPPWEDPIARQKAETSKKIQAVIDSTNDFATQVDAIAALRGWFRLENIGSCPIIKSYMSGNLDVDTAVTQLSEPINECYTTANYGRQFRDAEQVAANQRKFYDADEARERWGDPLPEDPMPVIDDSAPDDSVEGLLWQLWFSILHVGKCTPYTDVAAQSKLLDLVEALKKLEDPPPPQNMTKALSHDWIWSTGKVWSNLNMLGPSTREMWNDMPHEKTITVPEIKAWANVNALVAGFVARGIADFWIYCIWAMRSALEDVPLVKDLDSFVPAAAAWISVLGRQLYDRNEDLTSKDPKRQGNPGAGGKVYKGPTAFCRERWDFWTQAFQDISERQDVKQTTREAADRAAKEMIVVEEEEKESTKSTHFSIE
;
A
#
# COMPACT_ATOMS: atom_id res chain seq x y z
N MET A 1 -7.64 51.31 22.18
CA MET A 1 -8.04 50.48 21.04
C MET A 1 -9.43 49.96 21.37
N THR A 2 -10.42 50.52 20.69
CA THR A 2 -11.84 50.18 20.88
C THR A 2 -12.18 48.96 20.03
N ILE A 3 -13.26 48.27 20.36
CA ILE A 3 -13.79 47.14 19.56
C ILE A 3 -14.03 47.57 18.09
N GLN A 4 -14.34 48.84 17.86
CA GLN A 4 -14.48 49.39 16.52
C GLN A 4 -13.14 49.45 15.76
N ASP A 5 -12.03 49.77 16.44
CA ASP A 5 -10.70 49.77 15.84
C ASP A 5 -10.26 48.35 15.39
N GLU A 6 -10.72 47.31 16.08
CA GLU A 6 -10.47 45.90 15.69
C GLU A 6 -11.34 45.46 14.51
N ILE A 7 -12.60 45.90 14.44
CA ILE A 7 -13.50 45.61 13.32
C ILE A 7 -12.99 46.30 12.04
N ASP A 8 -12.59 47.57 12.15
CA ASP A 8 -12.06 48.34 11.01
C ASP A 8 -10.71 47.77 10.52
N ALA A 9 -9.90 47.18 11.41
CA ALA A 9 -8.65 46.50 11.05
C ALA A 9 -8.88 45.16 10.32
N ILE A 10 -9.96 44.44 10.67
CA ILE A 10 -10.40 43.20 10.00
C ILE A 10 -10.94 43.52 8.60
N GLU A 11 -11.72 44.58 8.44
CA GLU A 11 -12.23 45.04 7.14
C GLU A 11 -11.11 45.58 6.22
N ALA A 12 -10.02 46.09 6.79
CA ALA A 12 -8.86 46.61 6.04
C ALA A 12 -7.86 45.54 5.54
N GLY A 13 -8.17 44.24 5.67
CA GLY A 13 -7.34 43.16 5.10
C GLY A 13 -5.95 43.01 5.72
N LYS A 14 -5.71 43.59 6.90
CA LYS A 14 -4.50 43.31 7.67
C LYS A 14 -4.69 41.94 8.33
N HIS A 15 -3.89 40.95 7.94
CA HIS A 15 -3.87 39.62 8.54
C HIS A 15 -3.75 39.73 10.07
N SER A 16 -4.88 39.65 10.79
CA SER A 16 -4.86 39.45 12.22
C SER A 16 -4.35 38.04 12.48
N ALA A 17 -3.47 37.90 13.47
CA ALA A 17 -3.09 36.58 13.93
C ALA A 17 -4.38 35.83 14.34
N PRO A 18 -4.55 34.57 13.92
CA PRO A 18 -5.75 33.81 14.22
C PRO A 18 -5.98 33.72 15.73
N PRO A 19 -7.24 33.59 16.18
CA PRO A 19 -7.57 33.62 17.59
C PRO A 19 -6.79 32.55 18.38
N PRO A 20 -6.32 32.86 19.61
CA PRO A 20 -5.50 31.93 20.41
C PRO A 20 -6.17 30.59 20.75
N TRP A 21 -7.49 30.49 20.60
CA TRP A 21 -8.28 29.29 20.88
C TRP A 21 -8.50 28.38 19.67
N GLU A 22 -8.11 28.81 18.47
CA GLU A 22 -8.27 28.01 17.26
C GLU A 22 -7.19 26.91 17.22
N ASP A 23 -7.60 25.64 17.21
CA ASP A 23 -6.69 24.50 17.13
C ASP A 23 -5.85 24.57 15.85
N PRO A 24 -4.52 24.73 15.95
CA PRO A 24 -3.64 24.85 14.79
C PRO A 24 -3.76 23.68 13.81
N ILE A 25 -4.02 22.46 14.31
CA ILE A 25 -4.17 21.26 13.49
C ILE A 25 -5.49 21.33 12.72
N ALA A 26 -6.59 21.72 13.39
CA ALA A 26 -7.88 21.88 12.75
C ALA A 26 -7.83 22.95 11.65
N ARG A 27 -7.12 24.06 11.89
CA ARG A 27 -6.91 25.11 10.89
C ARG A 27 -6.13 24.60 9.69
N GLN A 28 -5.00 23.93 9.92
CA GLN A 28 -4.19 23.35 8.84
C GLN A 28 -5.01 22.36 8.00
N LYS A 29 -5.83 21.52 8.63
CA LYS A 29 -6.74 20.58 7.92
C LYS A 29 -7.79 21.32 7.09
N ALA A 30 -8.37 22.39 7.61
CA ALA A 30 -9.34 23.20 6.88
C ALA A 30 -8.71 23.93 5.68
N GLU A 31 -7.51 24.50 5.83
CA GLU A 31 -6.75 25.11 4.74
C GLU A 31 -6.39 24.09 3.66
N THR A 32 -5.93 22.90 4.06
CA THR A 32 -5.60 21.81 3.15
C THR A 32 -6.84 21.37 2.37
N SER A 33 -8.00 21.24 3.03
CA SER A 33 -9.27 20.89 2.38
C SER A 33 -9.68 21.95 1.34
N LYS A 34 -9.49 23.24 1.62
CA LYS A 34 -9.76 24.32 0.65
C LYS A 34 -8.85 24.23 -0.58
N LYS A 35 -7.56 23.94 -0.39
CA LYS A 35 -6.61 23.76 -1.49
C LYS A 35 -6.98 22.55 -2.35
N ILE A 36 -7.36 21.44 -1.72
CA ILE A 36 -7.83 20.24 -2.42
C ILE A 36 -9.07 20.56 -3.27
N GLN A 37 -10.05 21.28 -2.72
CA GLN A 37 -11.24 21.66 -3.48
C GLN A 37 -10.88 22.53 -4.68
N ALA A 38 -9.98 23.50 -4.51
CA ALA A 38 -9.52 24.34 -5.62
C ALA A 38 -8.84 23.54 -6.74
N VAL A 39 -8.06 22.50 -6.39
CA VAL A 39 -7.48 21.56 -7.37
C VAL A 39 -8.59 20.87 -8.15
N ILE A 40 -9.57 20.28 -7.46
CA ILE A 40 -10.68 19.55 -8.07
C ILE A 40 -11.48 20.45 -9.02
N ASP A 41 -11.72 21.69 -8.63
CA ASP A 41 -12.47 22.65 -9.44
C ASP A 41 -11.67 23.14 -10.67
N SER A 42 -10.33 23.07 -10.61
CA SER A 42 -9.44 23.61 -11.65
C SER A 42 -9.09 22.63 -12.78
N THR A 43 -9.25 21.32 -12.57
CA THR A 43 -8.90 20.30 -13.57
C THR A 43 -9.87 19.13 -13.50
N ASN A 44 -10.27 18.61 -14.66
CA ASN A 44 -11.09 17.40 -14.78
C ASN A 44 -10.24 16.13 -14.96
N ASP A 45 -8.91 16.25 -15.10
CA ASP A 45 -8.03 15.10 -15.24
C ASP A 45 -7.85 14.39 -13.89
N PHE A 46 -8.35 13.17 -13.78
CA PHE A 46 -8.35 12.41 -12.54
C PHE A 46 -6.94 12.14 -12.01
N ALA A 47 -6.00 11.75 -12.87
CA ALA A 47 -4.63 11.48 -12.43
C ALA A 47 -3.95 12.74 -11.88
N THR A 48 -4.15 13.90 -12.53
CA THR A 48 -3.67 15.20 -12.05
C THR A 48 -4.30 15.59 -10.71
N GLN A 49 -5.60 15.32 -10.52
CA GLN A 49 -6.26 15.54 -9.22
C GLN A 49 -5.60 14.68 -8.13
N VAL A 50 -5.37 13.39 -8.39
CA VAL A 50 -4.74 12.47 -7.42
C VAL A 50 -3.30 12.88 -7.10
N ASP A 51 -2.50 13.24 -8.11
CA ASP A 51 -1.13 13.74 -7.93
C ASP A 51 -1.10 14.97 -7.02
N ALA A 52 -1.97 15.95 -7.27
CA ALA A 52 -2.04 17.19 -6.50
C ALA A 52 -2.59 16.98 -5.07
N ILE A 53 -3.59 16.10 -4.91
CA ILE A 53 -4.12 15.73 -3.59
C ILE A 53 -3.06 15.01 -2.77
N ALA A 54 -2.31 14.08 -3.38
CA ALA A 54 -1.24 13.37 -2.69
C ALA A 54 -0.21 14.34 -2.11
N ALA A 55 0.22 15.32 -2.91
CA ALA A 55 1.13 16.38 -2.47
C ALA A 55 0.56 17.23 -1.31
N LEU A 56 -0.74 17.56 -1.34
CA LEU A 56 -1.40 18.37 -0.31
C LEU A 56 -1.64 17.61 1.01
N ARG A 57 -2.00 16.34 0.92
CA ARG A 57 -2.22 15.45 2.08
C ARG A 57 -0.91 14.98 2.71
N GLY A 58 0.21 15.11 1.98
CA GLY A 58 1.46 14.45 2.35
C GLY A 58 1.36 12.94 2.21
N TRP A 59 0.48 12.45 1.32
CA TRP A 59 0.53 11.07 0.85
C TRP A 59 1.86 10.94 0.11
N PHE A 60 2.83 10.32 0.78
CA PHE A 60 4.21 10.24 0.33
C PHE A 60 4.91 11.61 0.33
N ARG A 61 6.13 11.67 0.88
CA ARG A 61 7.01 12.82 0.65
C ARG A 61 7.41 12.79 -0.83
N LEU A 62 7.33 13.91 -1.53
CA LEU A 62 7.64 14.00 -2.98
C LEU A 62 9.05 13.50 -3.35
N GLU A 63 9.96 13.44 -2.38
CA GLU A 63 11.29 12.83 -2.47
C GLU A 63 11.23 11.31 -2.77
N ASN A 64 10.09 10.67 -2.51
CA ASN A 64 9.91 9.22 -2.58
C ASN A 64 9.16 8.73 -3.84
N ILE A 65 9.06 9.54 -4.90
CA ILE A 65 8.42 9.15 -6.18
C ILE A 65 9.37 9.24 -7.37
N GLY A 66 10.67 9.07 -7.14
CA GLY A 66 11.70 9.18 -8.18
C GLY A 66 11.49 8.25 -9.38
N SER A 67 10.80 7.11 -9.19
CA SER A 67 10.50 6.14 -10.24
C SER A 67 9.22 6.45 -11.04
N CYS A 68 8.37 7.38 -10.59
CA CYS A 68 7.09 7.70 -11.25
C CYS A 68 7.22 8.06 -12.75
N PRO A 69 8.20 8.87 -13.20
CA PRO A 69 8.34 9.20 -14.62
C PRO A 69 8.57 7.97 -15.50
N ILE A 70 9.41 7.02 -15.06
CA ILE A 70 9.70 5.77 -15.80
C ILE A 70 8.43 4.93 -15.90
N ILE A 71 7.73 4.73 -14.78
CA ILE A 71 6.50 3.93 -14.74
C ILE A 71 5.40 4.58 -15.59
N LYS A 72 5.21 5.90 -15.50
CA LYS A 72 4.22 6.62 -16.33
C LYS A 72 4.55 6.50 -17.82
N SER A 73 5.83 6.59 -18.20
CA SER A 73 6.28 6.40 -19.59
C SER A 73 6.00 4.98 -20.11
N TYR A 74 6.27 3.96 -19.27
CA TYR A 74 5.90 2.58 -19.56
C TYR A 74 4.39 2.43 -19.72
N MET A 75 3.60 2.96 -18.78
CA MET A 75 2.13 2.89 -18.81
C MET A 75 1.56 3.52 -20.08
N SER A 76 2.08 4.66 -20.54
CA SER A 76 1.67 5.29 -21.79
C SER A 76 2.18 4.61 -23.07
N GLY A 77 3.02 3.57 -22.95
CA GLY A 77 3.59 2.83 -24.08
C GLY A 77 4.78 3.51 -24.76
N ASN A 78 5.37 4.52 -24.11
CA ASN A 78 6.58 5.19 -24.59
C ASN A 78 7.86 4.45 -24.20
N LEU A 79 7.75 3.49 -23.27
CA LEU A 79 8.82 2.61 -22.84
C LEU A 79 8.31 1.16 -22.86
N ASP A 80 9.10 0.23 -23.41
CA ASP A 80 8.80 -1.19 -23.30
C ASP A 80 9.14 -1.73 -21.89
N VAL A 81 8.67 -2.95 -21.59
CA VAL A 81 8.82 -3.54 -20.25
C VAL A 81 10.28 -3.82 -19.89
N ASP A 82 11.10 -4.28 -20.84
CA ASP A 82 12.50 -4.66 -20.57
C ASP A 82 13.33 -3.41 -20.26
N THR A 83 13.12 -2.34 -21.04
CA THR A 83 13.77 -1.05 -20.79
C THR A 83 13.30 -0.44 -19.47
N ALA A 84 12.01 -0.50 -19.15
CA ALA A 84 11.49 0.00 -17.88
C ALA A 84 12.07 -0.75 -16.68
N VAL A 85 12.08 -2.08 -16.74
CA VAL A 85 12.65 -2.96 -15.71
C VAL A 85 14.14 -2.66 -15.52
N THR A 86 14.89 -2.49 -16.60
CA THR A 86 16.31 -2.16 -16.55
C THR A 86 16.54 -0.82 -15.83
N GLN A 87 15.86 0.24 -16.26
CA GLN A 87 16.00 1.57 -15.65
C GLN A 87 15.59 1.62 -14.17
N LEU A 88 14.61 0.80 -13.76
CA LEU A 88 14.17 0.72 -12.36
C LEU A 88 15.11 -0.12 -11.50
N SER A 89 15.68 -1.20 -12.05
CA SER A 89 16.42 -2.20 -11.26
C SER A 89 17.92 -1.95 -11.17
N GLU A 90 18.55 -1.36 -12.19
CA GLU A 90 20.01 -1.17 -12.21
C GLU A 90 20.54 -0.35 -11.01
N PRO A 91 19.97 0.81 -10.65
CA PRO A 91 20.47 1.58 -9.50
C PRO A 91 20.31 0.82 -8.18
N ILE A 92 19.23 0.05 -8.04
CA ILE A 92 18.96 -0.79 -6.86
C ILE A 92 19.98 -1.92 -6.79
N ASN A 93 20.23 -2.60 -7.92
CA ASN A 93 21.20 -3.68 -8.01
C ASN A 93 22.59 -3.15 -7.64
N GLU A 94 23.03 -2.04 -8.23
CA GLU A 94 24.32 -1.43 -7.95
C GLU A 94 24.50 -1.10 -6.46
N CYS A 95 23.52 -0.41 -5.85
CA CYS A 95 23.56 -0.13 -4.41
C CYS A 95 23.58 -1.43 -3.58
N TYR A 96 22.89 -2.48 -4.03
CA TYR A 96 22.82 -3.76 -3.30
C TYR A 96 24.15 -4.49 -3.31
N THR A 97 24.79 -4.65 -4.47
CA THR A 97 26.10 -5.32 -4.57
C THR A 97 27.20 -4.51 -3.89
N THR A 98 27.08 -3.19 -3.83
CA THR A 98 28.12 -2.33 -3.24
C THR A 98 27.89 -2.03 -1.75
N ALA A 99 26.83 -2.56 -1.13
CA ALA A 99 26.43 -2.20 0.23
C ALA A 99 26.27 -0.68 0.41
N ASN A 100 25.52 -0.05 -0.50
CA ASN A 100 25.39 1.41 -0.65
C ASN A 100 26.76 2.09 -0.80
N TYR A 101 27.57 1.63 -1.76
CA TYR A 101 28.93 2.14 -1.99
C TYR A 101 29.81 2.13 -0.73
N GLY A 102 29.68 1.05 0.06
CA GLY A 102 30.42 0.83 1.31
C GLY A 102 29.83 1.51 2.55
N ARG A 103 28.82 2.38 2.42
CA ARG A 103 28.19 3.07 3.56
C ARG A 103 27.53 2.09 4.53
N GLN A 104 26.71 1.18 4.03
CA GLN A 104 25.99 0.23 4.89
C GLN A 104 26.93 -0.75 5.58
N PHE A 105 28.00 -1.16 4.90
CA PHE A 105 29.06 -1.94 5.53
C PHE A 105 29.60 -1.21 6.76
N ARG A 106 29.98 0.07 6.60
CA ARG A 106 30.58 0.86 7.67
C ARG A 106 29.61 1.02 8.84
N ASP A 107 28.35 1.32 8.56
CA ASP A 107 27.33 1.51 9.57
C ASP A 107 27.05 0.23 10.36
N ALA A 108 26.90 -0.90 9.66
CA ALA A 108 26.68 -2.20 10.29
C ALA A 108 27.84 -2.59 11.22
N GLU A 109 29.08 -2.36 10.79
CA GLU A 109 30.25 -2.66 11.61
C GLU A 109 30.46 -1.68 12.77
N GLN A 110 30.09 -0.41 12.60
CA GLN A 110 30.11 0.57 13.69
C GLN A 110 29.09 0.20 14.77
N VAL A 111 27.90 -0.26 14.37
CA VAL A 111 26.89 -0.82 15.28
C VAL A 111 27.43 -2.07 15.96
N ALA A 112 27.98 -3.01 15.21
CA ALA A 112 28.55 -4.25 15.75
C ALA A 112 29.68 -3.98 16.75
N ALA A 113 30.63 -3.09 16.43
CA ALA A 113 31.73 -2.72 17.33
C ALA A 113 31.23 -2.13 18.65
N ASN A 114 30.14 -1.35 18.62
CA ASN A 114 29.50 -0.86 19.83
C ASN A 114 28.77 -1.98 20.59
N GLN A 115 28.10 -2.89 19.89
CA GLN A 115 27.37 -4.01 20.49
C GLN A 115 28.29 -5.05 21.14
N ARG A 116 29.44 -5.38 20.54
CA ARG A 116 30.42 -6.36 21.06
C ARG A 116 30.88 -6.03 22.49
N LYS A 117 30.83 -4.76 22.93
CA LYS A 117 31.21 -4.30 24.28
C LYS A 117 30.26 -4.78 25.39
N PHE A 118 29.06 -5.25 25.04
CA PHE A 118 28.02 -5.67 25.99
C PHE A 118 27.93 -7.19 26.18
N TYR A 119 28.75 -7.96 25.47
CA TYR A 119 28.75 -9.43 25.48
C TYR A 119 30.15 -9.96 25.81
N ASP A 120 30.24 -11.22 26.25
CA ASP A 120 31.53 -11.89 26.32
C ASP A 120 32.09 -12.18 24.92
N ALA A 121 33.37 -12.55 24.84
CA ALA A 121 34.09 -12.66 23.57
C ALA A 121 33.49 -13.73 22.63
N ASP A 122 32.96 -14.82 23.17
CA ASP A 122 32.42 -15.90 22.35
C ASP A 122 31.01 -15.57 21.87
N GLU A 123 30.16 -15.01 22.74
CA GLU A 123 28.85 -14.52 22.35
C GLU A 123 28.94 -13.34 21.35
N ALA A 124 29.91 -12.45 21.54
CA ALA A 124 30.16 -11.34 20.61
C ALA A 124 30.58 -11.84 19.22
N ARG A 125 31.47 -12.84 19.15
CA ARG A 125 31.89 -13.45 17.88
C ARG A 125 30.77 -14.21 17.22
N GLU A 126 29.96 -14.93 18.01
CA GLU A 126 28.78 -15.62 17.50
C GLU A 126 27.77 -14.63 16.92
N ARG A 127 27.50 -13.51 17.58
CA ARG A 127 26.49 -12.54 17.10
C ARG A 127 27.00 -11.65 15.96
N TRP A 128 28.27 -11.24 15.98
CA TRP A 128 28.75 -10.15 15.13
C TRP A 128 30.00 -10.49 14.32
N GLY A 129 30.51 -11.71 14.42
CA GLY A 129 31.79 -12.10 13.84
C GLY A 129 32.98 -11.48 14.57
N ASP A 130 34.18 -11.81 14.10
CA ASP A 130 35.41 -11.23 14.63
C ASP A 130 35.45 -9.71 14.38
N PRO A 131 36.01 -8.93 15.31
CA PRO A 131 36.20 -7.50 15.10
C PRO A 131 37.11 -7.28 13.90
N LEU A 132 36.71 -6.37 13.02
CA LEU A 132 37.57 -5.91 11.94
C LEU A 132 38.81 -5.18 12.49
N PRO A 133 39.93 -5.17 11.77
CA PRO A 133 41.09 -4.36 12.12
C PRO A 133 40.67 -2.88 12.32
N GLU A 134 41.22 -2.22 13.34
CA GLU A 134 40.90 -0.81 13.66
C GLU A 134 41.26 0.17 12.52
N ASP A 135 42.13 -0.23 11.57
CA ASP A 135 42.57 0.62 10.47
C ASP A 135 42.92 -0.19 9.19
N PRO A 136 42.36 0.14 8.00
CA PRO A 136 41.21 1.00 7.74
C PRO A 136 39.93 0.20 7.50
N MET A 137 38.83 0.69 8.09
CA MET A 137 37.47 0.40 7.63
C MET A 137 37.35 0.68 6.12
N PRO A 138 36.46 -0.01 5.38
CA PRO A 138 36.33 0.22 3.94
C PRO A 138 36.12 1.67 3.56
N VAL A 139 36.83 2.07 2.51
CA VAL A 139 36.73 3.40 1.90
C VAL A 139 35.32 3.55 1.35
N ILE A 140 34.61 4.59 1.81
CA ILE A 140 33.37 5.01 1.17
C ILE A 140 33.80 5.76 -0.10
N ASP A 141 33.11 5.49 -1.19
CA ASP A 141 33.21 6.36 -2.36
C ASP A 141 32.39 7.63 -2.09
N ASP A 142 33.06 8.66 -1.58
CA ASP A 142 32.44 9.97 -1.31
C ASP A 142 31.99 10.69 -2.61
N SER A 143 32.35 10.17 -3.78
CA SER A 143 31.87 10.66 -5.08
C SER A 143 30.64 9.93 -5.61
N ALA A 144 30.26 8.80 -4.99
CA ALA A 144 29.08 8.04 -5.36
C ALA A 144 27.79 8.78 -4.99
N PRO A 145 26.66 8.52 -5.69
CA PRO A 145 25.36 9.05 -5.30
C PRO A 145 25.03 8.70 -3.84
N ASP A 146 24.34 9.61 -3.14
CA ASP A 146 23.85 9.38 -1.77
C ASP A 146 22.56 8.54 -1.74
N ASP A 147 22.46 7.60 -2.68
CA ASP A 147 21.35 6.67 -2.76
C ASP A 147 21.59 5.48 -1.81
N SER A 148 20.48 4.86 -1.39
CA SER A 148 20.51 3.59 -0.67
C SER A 148 19.56 2.60 -1.31
N VAL A 149 19.86 1.31 -1.22
CA VAL A 149 18.94 0.25 -1.67
C VAL A 149 17.56 0.45 -1.05
N GLU A 150 17.50 0.70 0.26
CA GLU A 150 16.24 0.90 0.96
C GLU A 150 15.48 2.11 0.39
N GLY A 151 16.14 3.26 0.25
CA GLY A 151 15.53 4.47 -0.29
C GLY A 151 15.02 4.30 -1.71
N LEU A 152 15.79 3.64 -2.58
CA LEU A 152 15.39 3.35 -3.96
C LEU A 152 14.22 2.35 -4.03
N LEU A 153 14.20 1.34 -3.16
CA LEU A 153 13.07 0.40 -3.08
C LEU A 153 11.80 1.10 -2.56
N TRP A 154 11.90 1.98 -1.56
CA TRP A 154 10.79 2.83 -1.14
C TRP A 154 10.26 3.66 -2.32
N GLN A 155 11.17 4.30 -3.08
CA GLN A 155 10.80 5.08 -4.25
C GLN A 155 10.08 4.25 -5.32
N LEU A 156 10.59 3.06 -5.63
CA LEU A 156 10.01 2.13 -6.58
C LEU A 156 8.59 1.74 -6.19
N TRP A 157 8.41 1.19 -4.98
CA TRP A 157 7.12 0.64 -4.58
C TRP A 157 6.07 1.71 -4.34
N PHE A 158 6.44 2.85 -3.76
CA PHE A 158 5.51 3.98 -3.67
C PHE A 158 5.11 4.52 -5.03
N SER A 159 6.04 4.60 -5.99
CA SER A 159 5.69 5.01 -7.36
C SER A 159 4.73 4.03 -8.03
N ILE A 160 4.96 2.71 -7.90
CA ILE A 160 4.04 1.68 -8.45
C ILE A 160 2.66 1.79 -7.83
N LEU A 161 2.57 1.83 -6.49
CA LEU A 161 1.30 1.92 -5.78
C LEU A 161 0.56 3.24 -6.08
N HIS A 162 1.30 4.34 -6.24
CA HIS A 162 0.73 5.64 -6.60
C HIS A 162 0.22 5.67 -8.05
N VAL A 163 0.97 5.13 -9.01
CA VAL A 163 0.44 4.93 -10.37
C VAL A 163 -0.79 4.03 -10.34
N GLY A 164 -0.83 3.05 -9.44
CA GLY A 164 -2.02 2.26 -9.11
C GLY A 164 -3.21 3.13 -8.68
N LYS A 165 -3.02 4.07 -7.74
CA LYS A 165 -4.05 5.05 -7.33
C LYS A 165 -4.58 5.85 -8.53
N CYS A 166 -3.69 6.26 -9.44
CA CYS A 166 -4.05 7.05 -10.63
C CYS A 166 -4.70 6.22 -11.75
N THR A 167 -4.60 4.89 -11.71
CA THR A 167 -5.11 4.00 -12.76
C THR A 167 -6.50 3.48 -12.38
N PRO A 168 -7.59 3.85 -13.08
CA PRO A 168 -8.92 3.35 -12.76
C PRO A 168 -8.98 1.81 -12.75
N TYR A 169 -9.54 1.19 -11.71
CA TYR A 169 -9.65 -0.27 -11.65
C TYR A 169 -10.54 -0.86 -12.75
N THR A 170 -11.42 -0.03 -13.32
CA THR A 170 -12.26 -0.41 -14.47
C THR A 170 -11.47 -0.50 -15.78
N ASP A 171 -10.29 0.10 -15.86
CA ASP A 171 -9.37 -0.07 -16.98
C ASP A 171 -8.51 -1.31 -16.73
N VAL A 172 -9.10 -2.47 -17.04
CA VAL A 172 -8.48 -3.78 -16.82
C VAL A 172 -7.17 -3.91 -17.59
N ALA A 173 -7.06 -3.29 -18.77
CA ALA A 173 -5.84 -3.35 -19.58
C ALA A 173 -4.71 -2.56 -18.93
N ALA A 174 -4.97 -1.35 -18.45
CA ALA A 174 -3.97 -0.56 -17.74
C ALA A 174 -3.58 -1.20 -16.39
N GLN A 175 -4.54 -1.71 -15.62
CA GLN A 175 -4.25 -2.46 -14.40
C GLN A 175 -3.37 -3.68 -14.68
N SER A 176 -3.72 -4.48 -15.69
CA SER A 176 -2.90 -5.62 -16.14
C SER A 176 -1.49 -5.20 -16.50
N LYS A 177 -1.34 -4.11 -17.26
CA LYS A 177 -0.04 -3.62 -17.71
C LYS A 177 0.89 -3.25 -16.54
N LEU A 178 0.35 -2.66 -15.48
CA LEU A 178 1.10 -2.36 -14.26
C LEU A 178 1.47 -3.63 -13.48
N LEU A 179 0.58 -4.62 -13.42
CA LEU A 179 0.86 -5.94 -12.84
C LEU A 179 1.97 -6.67 -13.62
N ASP A 180 1.97 -6.58 -14.95
CA ASP A 180 2.99 -7.18 -15.81
C ASP A 180 4.39 -6.62 -15.52
N LEU A 181 4.50 -5.31 -15.25
CA LEU A 181 5.76 -4.68 -14.83
C LEU A 181 6.27 -5.25 -13.50
N VAL A 182 5.39 -5.39 -12.51
CA VAL A 182 5.74 -5.92 -11.18
C VAL A 182 6.14 -7.39 -11.28
N GLU A 183 5.46 -8.18 -12.10
CA GLU A 183 5.87 -9.56 -12.40
C GLU A 183 7.23 -9.64 -13.08
N ALA A 184 7.51 -8.75 -14.03
CA ALA A 184 8.80 -8.71 -14.72
C ALA A 184 9.92 -8.37 -13.72
N LEU A 185 9.71 -7.40 -12.83
CA LEU A 185 10.63 -7.12 -11.72
C LEU A 185 10.81 -8.36 -10.82
N LYS A 186 9.73 -9.05 -10.43
CA LYS A 186 9.81 -10.27 -9.61
C LYS A 186 10.64 -11.39 -10.23
N LYS A 187 10.63 -11.49 -11.56
CA LYS A 187 11.32 -12.52 -12.35
C LYS A 187 12.81 -12.24 -12.56
N LEU A 188 13.30 -11.05 -12.19
CA LEU A 188 14.72 -10.73 -12.26
C LEU A 188 15.54 -11.67 -11.37
N GLU A 189 16.76 -11.98 -11.81
CA GLU A 189 17.75 -12.61 -10.95
C GLU A 189 18.10 -11.66 -9.80
N ASP A 190 18.17 -12.20 -8.59
CA ASP A 190 18.60 -11.40 -7.44
C ASP A 190 20.08 -11.00 -7.63
N PRO A 191 20.44 -9.72 -7.40
CA PRO A 191 21.83 -9.28 -7.47
C PRO A 191 22.68 -10.05 -6.44
N PRO A 192 23.97 -10.31 -6.75
CA PRO A 192 24.85 -10.98 -5.81
C PRO A 192 25.02 -10.15 -4.53
N PRO A 193 25.25 -10.80 -3.38
CA PRO A 193 25.57 -10.08 -2.15
C PRO A 193 26.89 -9.31 -2.29
N PRO A 194 27.09 -8.26 -1.49
CA PRO A 194 28.37 -7.55 -1.43
C PRO A 194 29.57 -8.46 -1.26
N GLN A 195 30.64 -8.16 -2.00
CA GLN A 195 31.90 -8.92 -1.96
C GLN A 195 32.46 -9.04 -0.53
N ASN A 196 32.29 -8.00 0.28
CA ASN A 196 32.74 -7.93 1.67
C ASN A 196 31.57 -8.14 2.66
N MET A 197 30.70 -9.13 2.41
CA MET A 197 29.58 -9.42 3.34
C MET A 197 30.11 -9.85 4.71
N THR A 198 29.95 -9.00 5.73
CA THR A 198 30.24 -9.36 7.13
C THR A 198 29.04 -9.99 7.81
N LYS A 199 29.26 -10.61 8.97
CA LYS A 199 28.17 -11.14 9.79
C LYS A 199 27.21 -10.03 10.24
N ALA A 200 27.73 -8.85 10.59
CA ALA A 200 26.91 -7.71 10.96
C ALA A 200 26.02 -7.23 9.80
N LEU A 201 26.59 -7.06 8.60
CA LEU A 201 25.83 -6.67 7.42
C LEU A 201 24.80 -7.72 7.02
N SER A 202 25.10 -9.01 7.19
CA SER A 202 24.15 -10.09 6.91
C SER A 202 22.92 -10.10 7.83
N HIS A 203 22.95 -9.35 8.93
CA HIS A 203 21.79 -9.16 9.81
C HIS A 203 20.99 -7.90 9.48
N ASP A 204 21.49 -7.04 8.59
CA ASP A 204 20.76 -5.89 8.10
C ASP A 204 19.48 -6.35 7.40
N TRP A 205 18.37 -5.67 7.65
CA TRP A 205 17.08 -6.12 7.17
C TRP A 205 16.97 -6.18 5.63
N ILE A 206 17.71 -5.34 4.89
CA ILE A 206 17.74 -5.38 3.43
C ILE A 206 18.55 -6.58 2.92
N TRP A 207 19.69 -6.89 3.56
CA TRP A 207 20.58 -7.97 3.12
C TRP A 207 20.29 -9.33 3.76
N SER A 208 19.52 -9.38 4.85
CA SER A 208 19.30 -10.57 5.67
C SER A 208 18.72 -11.77 4.95
N THR A 209 17.91 -11.53 3.91
CA THR A 209 17.31 -12.61 3.12
C THR A 209 18.21 -13.03 1.95
N GLY A 210 19.20 -12.22 1.57
CA GLY A 210 19.98 -12.40 0.35
C GLY A 210 19.16 -12.23 -0.94
N LYS A 211 17.96 -11.64 -0.86
CA LYS A 211 16.97 -11.56 -1.94
C LYS A 211 16.44 -10.14 -2.09
N VAL A 212 16.30 -9.70 -3.34
CA VAL A 212 15.77 -8.36 -3.66
C VAL A 212 14.51 -8.51 -4.49
N TRP A 213 14.63 -9.14 -5.66
CA TRP A 213 13.57 -9.18 -6.67
C TRP A 213 12.60 -10.34 -6.46
N SER A 214 13.13 -11.54 -6.23
CA SER A 214 12.30 -12.73 -6.07
C SER A 214 11.38 -12.64 -4.84
N ASN A 215 11.81 -11.90 -3.80
CA ASN A 215 11.03 -11.60 -2.60
C ASN A 215 10.28 -10.26 -2.65
N LEU A 216 10.48 -9.45 -3.70
CA LEU A 216 9.96 -8.08 -3.79
C LEU A 216 10.27 -7.30 -2.51
N ASN A 217 11.54 -7.27 -2.12
CA ASN A 217 11.99 -6.67 -0.88
C ASN A 217 11.43 -5.24 -0.75
N MET A 218 10.97 -4.87 0.45
CA MET A 218 10.25 -3.63 0.76
C MET A 218 8.83 -3.45 0.21
N LEU A 219 8.31 -4.30 -0.70
CA LEU A 219 6.93 -4.14 -1.18
C LEU A 219 5.90 -4.25 -0.05
N GLY A 220 6.10 -5.18 0.89
CA GLY A 220 5.24 -5.35 2.06
C GLY A 220 5.17 -4.08 2.94
N PRO A 221 6.31 -3.60 3.47
CA PRO A 221 6.39 -2.32 4.18
C PRO A 221 5.78 -1.15 3.40
N SER A 222 6.08 -1.01 2.10
CA SER A 222 5.52 0.06 1.26
C SER A 222 4.01 -0.01 1.10
N THR A 223 3.46 -1.21 0.92
CA THR A 223 2.01 -1.40 0.84
C THR A 223 1.36 -1.12 2.20
N ARG A 224 1.99 -1.49 3.32
CA ARG A 224 1.46 -1.18 4.65
C ARG A 224 1.43 0.31 4.92
N GLU A 225 2.46 1.06 4.57
CA GLU A 225 2.48 2.52 4.71
C GLU A 225 1.41 3.18 3.83
N MET A 226 1.22 2.70 2.59
CA MET A 226 0.14 3.15 1.70
C MET A 226 -1.26 2.99 2.34
N TRP A 227 -1.46 1.99 3.19
CA TRP A 227 -2.73 1.79 3.91
C TRP A 227 -3.02 2.87 4.97
N ASN A 228 -2.02 3.65 5.39
CA ASN A 228 -2.24 4.81 6.28
C ASN A 228 -2.96 5.97 5.56
N ASP A 229 -2.97 5.98 4.22
CA ASP A 229 -3.66 6.99 3.39
C ASP A 229 -5.15 6.69 3.17
N MET A 230 -5.71 5.67 3.83
CA MET A 230 -7.11 5.30 3.66
C MET A 230 -8.04 6.51 3.88
N PRO A 231 -9.15 6.64 3.14
CA PRO A 231 -10.07 7.76 3.26
C PRO A 231 -10.84 7.70 4.59
N HIS A 232 -10.31 8.32 5.65
CA HIS A 232 -10.94 8.36 6.99
C HIS A 232 -11.12 9.78 7.57
N GLU A 233 -10.82 10.82 6.79
CA GLU A 233 -10.98 12.21 7.21
C GLU A 233 -12.43 12.72 7.12
N LYS A 234 -12.72 13.83 7.83
CA LYS A 234 -14.04 14.47 7.77
C LYS A 234 -14.37 15.07 6.38
N THR A 235 -13.36 15.32 5.55
CA THR A 235 -13.46 16.01 4.25
C THR A 235 -12.82 15.19 3.13
N ILE A 236 -13.25 13.94 2.97
CA ILE A 236 -12.81 13.07 1.88
C ILE A 236 -13.52 13.47 0.57
N THR A 237 -12.74 13.56 -0.50
CA THR A 237 -13.22 13.90 -1.84
C THR A 237 -13.42 12.67 -2.72
N VAL A 238 -14.20 12.82 -3.80
CA VAL A 238 -14.46 11.72 -4.75
C VAL A 238 -13.17 11.16 -5.39
N PRO A 239 -12.17 11.99 -5.78
CA PRO A 239 -10.91 11.46 -6.30
C PRO A 239 -10.16 10.61 -5.29
N GLU A 240 -10.16 10.97 -4.01
CA GLU A 240 -9.52 10.19 -2.92
C GLU A 240 -10.18 8.81 -2.77
N ILE A 241 -11.52 8.75 -2.81
CA ILE A 241 -12.27 7.48 -2.75
C ILE A 241 -11.94 6.58 -3.94
N LYS A 242 -11.91 7.15 -5.15
CA LYS A 242 -11.57 6.40 -6.36
C LYS A 242 -10.13 5.90 -6.33
N ALA A 243 -9.18 6.76 -5.95
CA ALA A 243 -7.78 6.39 -5.81
C ALA A 243 -7.59 5.24 -4.81
N TRP A 244 -8.33 5.26 -3.71
CA TRP A 244 -8.34 4.19 -2.72
C TRP A 244 -8.87 2.87 -3.29
N ALA A 245 -9.98 2.89 -4.03
CA ALA A 245 -10.50 1.70 -4.69
C ALA A 245 -9.53 1.15 -5.75
N ASN A 246 -8.88 2.04 -6.51
CA ASN A 246 -7.91 1.66 -7.54
C ASN A 246 -6.69 0.94 -6.97
N VAL A 247 -6.10 1.44 -5.88
CA VAL A 247 -4.94 0.76 -5.26
C VAL A 247 -5.34 -0.55 -4.58
N ASN A 248 -6.57 -0.65 -4.04
CA ASN A 248 -7.10 -1.93 -3.55
C ASN A 248 -7.23 -2.95 -4.70
N ALA A 249 -7.70 -2.54 -5.87
CA ALA A 249 -7.76 -3.42 -7.04
C ALA A 249 -6.38 -3.89 -7.50
N LEU A 250 -5.39 -2.99 -7.53
CA LEU A 250 -4.00 -3.34 -7.88
C LEU A 250 -3.44 -4.39 -6.91
N VAL A 251 -3.61 -4.17 -5.59
CA VAL A 251 -3.13 -5.09 -4.55
C VAL A 251 -3.89 -6.41 -4.58
N ALA A 252 -5.19 -6.40 -4.89
CA ALA A 252 -5.95 -7.60 -5.19
C ALA A 252 -5.39 -8.35 -6.41
N GLY A 253 -4.93 -7.61 -7.43
CA GLY A 253 -4.24 -8.16 -8.59
C GLY A 253 -2.91 -8.83 -8.23
N PHE A 254 -2.16 -8.28 -7.27
CA PHE A 254 -0.95 -8.94 -6.76
C PHE A 254 -1.27 -10.31 -6.15
N VAL A 255 -2.37 -10.41 -5.41
CA VAL A 255 -2.85 -11.68 -4.85
C VAL A 255 -3.30 -12.63 -5.96
N ALA A 256 -4.13 -12.15 -6.89
CA ALA A 256 -4.73 -12.95 -7.95
C ALA A 256 -3.69 -13.65 -8.83
N ARG A 257 -2.53 -13.01 -9.01
CA ARG A 257 -1.43 -13.49 -9.85
C ARG A 257 -0.27 -14.14 -9.07
N GLY A 258 -0.39 -14.27 -7.74
CA GLY A 258 0.68 -14.84 -6.91
C GLY A 258 1.95 -13.98 -6.85
N ILE A 259 1.83 -12.67 -7.11
CA ILE A 259 2.93 -11.71 -7.04
C ILE A 259 3.30 -11.49 -5.57
N ALA A 260 2.32 -11.28 -4.69
CA ALA A 260 2.53 -11.09 -3.26
C ALA A 260 1.30 -11.51 -2.46
N ASP A 261 1.52 -11.96 -1.22
CA ASP A 261 0.44 -12.35 -0.32
C ASP A 261 -0.08 -11.13 0.46
N PHE A 262 -1.25 -10.66 0.06
CA PHE A 262 -1.99 -9.58 0.72
C PHE A 262 -3.44 -9.98 1.01
N TRP A 263 -3.74 -11.28 1.18
CA TRP A 263 -5.10 -11.75 1.48
C TRP A 263 -5.71 -11.05 2.69
N ILE A 264 -4.90 -10.72 3.70
CA ILE A 264 -5.37 -10.04 4.90
C ILE A 264 -5.92 -8.63 4.61
N TYR A 265 -5.53 -7.98 3.51
CA TYR A 265 -6.00 -6.64 3.14
C TYR A 265 -7.42 -6.70 2.58
N CYS A 266 -7.80 -7.81 1.93
CA CYS A 266 -9.18 -8.12 1.56
C CYS A 266 -10.07 -8.15 2.82
N ILE A 267 -9.64 -8.85 3.88
CA ILE A 267 -10.39 -8.90 5.14
C ILE A 267 -10.56 -7.50 5.72
N TRP A 268 -9.53 -6.66 5.69
CA TRP A 268 -9.63 -5.29 6.21
C TRP A 268 -10.61 -4.44 5.41
N ALA A 269 -10.59 -4.54 4.07
CA ALA A 269 -11.53 -3.83 3.20
C ALA A 269 -12.98 -4.28 3.44
N MET A 270 -13.24 -5.60 3.47
CA MET A 270 -14.56 -6.15 3.76
C MET A 270 -15.04 -5.77 5.16
N ARG A 271 -14.15 -5.86 6.16
CA ARG A 271 -14.50 -5.51 7.54
C ARG A 271 -14.95 -4.07 7.65
N SER A 272 -14.18 -3.12 7.14
CA SER A 272 -14.50 -1.70 7.23
C SER A 272 -15.78 -1.32 6.47
N ALA A 273 -16.11 -2.01 5.38
CA ALA A 273 -17.30 -1.72 4.59
C ALA A 273 -18.57 -2.46 5.07
N LEU A 274 -18.44 -3.70 5.55
CA LEU A 274 -19.57 -4.64 5.69
C LEU A 274 -19.74 -5.17 7.12
N GLU A 275 -18.67 -5.25 7.91
CA GLU A 275 -18.72 -5.92 9.22
C GLU A 275 -18.62 -4.95 10.40
N ASP A 276 -18.00 -3.79 10.22
CA ASP A 276 -17.99 -2.72 11.21
C ASP A 276 -19.15 -1.80 10.91
N VAL A 277 -20.10 -1.63 11.85
CA VAL A 277 -21.28 -0.74 11.71
C VAL A 277 -20.81 0.68 11.33
N PRO A 278 -20.77 1.03 10.03
CA PRO A 278 -20.11 2.24 9.59
C PRO A 278 -21.13 3.37 9.53
N LEU A 279 -20.69 4.62 9.68
CA LEU A 279 -21.58 5.73 9.37
C LEU A 279 -21.86 5.73 7.86
N VAL A 280 -22.99 6.31 7.45
CA VAL A 280 -23.39 6.40 6.02
C VAL A 280 -22.27 6.97 5.15
N LYS A 281 -21.62 8.04 5.61
CA LYS A 281 -20.49 8.69 4.92
C LYS A 281 -19.26 7.77 4.79
N ASP A 282 -19.10 6.81 5.69
CA ASP A 282 -17.99 5.87 5.69
C ASP A 282 -18.24 4.76 4.66
N LEU A 283 -19.51 4.38 4.45
CA LEU A 283 -19.91 3.45 3.37
C LEU A 283 -19.51 3.98 1.99
N ASP A 284 -19.78 5.27 1.72
CA ASP A 284 -19.39 5.90 0.45
C ASP A 284 -17.88 5.83 0.19
N SER A 285 -17.07 5.71 1.24
CA SER A 285 -15.61 5.67 1.15
C SER A 285 -15.05 4.25 1.08
N PHE A 286 -15.67 3.28 1.77
CA PHE A 286 -15.13 1.93 1.92
C PHE A 286 -15.74 0.90 0.98
N VAL A 287 -17.02 1.02 0.63
CA VAL A 287 -17.71 0.07 -0.26
C VAL A 287 -17.02 -0.06 -1.63
N PRO A 288 -16.59 1.03 -2.30
CA PRO A 288 -15.89 0.89 -3.58
C PRO A 288 -14.61 0.06 -3.51
N ALA A 289 -13.85 0.15 -2.41
CA ALA A 289 -12.63 -0.63 -2.22
C ALA A 289 -12.96 -2.11 -1.95
N ALA A 290 -13.96 -2.40 -1.12
CA ALA A 290 -14.42 -3.77 -0.88
C ALA A 290 -14.94 -4.43 -2.16
N ALA A 291 -15.73 -3.69 -2.96
CA ALA A 291 -16.22 -4.16 -4.27
C ALA A 291 -15.08 -4.45 -5.26
N ALA A 292 -14.00 -3.66 -5.24
CA ALA A 292 -12.83 -3.91 -6.08
C ALA A 292 -12.14 -5.25 -5.78
N TRP A 293 -12.11 -5.68 -4.51
CA TRP A 293 -11.60 -7.01 -4.14
C TRP A 293 -12.46 -8.14 -4.69
N ILE A 294 -13.80 -8.01 -4.67
CA ILE A 294 -14.71 -8.99 -5.29
C ILE A 294 -14.47 -9.06 -6.80
N SER A 295 -14.38 -7.90 -7.46
CA SER A 295 -14.22 -7.85 -8.92
C SER A 295 -12.94 -8.53 -9.41
N VAL A 296 -11.86 -8.46 -8.61
CA VAL A 296 -10.58 -9.07 -8.95
C VAL A 296 -10.46 -10.52 -8.47
N LEU A 297 -10.92 -10.84 -7.25
CA LEU A 297 -10.69 -12.14 -6.61
C LEU A 297 -11.92 -13.03 -6.50
N GLY A 298 -13.11 -12.63 -6.96
CA GLY A 298 -14.39 -13.27 -6.66
C GLY A 298 -14.35 -14.80 -6.57
N ARG A 299 -13.93 -15.48 -7.65
CA ARG A 299 -13.78 -16.94 -7.67
C ARG A 299 -12.70 -17.44 -6.68
N GLN A 300 -11.51 -16.88 -6.69
CA GLN A 300 -10.41 -17.31 -5.80
C GLN A 300 -10.75 -17.10 -4.31
N LEU A 301 -11.44 -16.00 -3.99
CA LEU A 301 -11.91 -15.67 -2.65
C LEU A 301 -13.03 -16.62 -2.22
N TYR A 302 -13.96 -16.94 -3.11
CA TYR A 302 -14.96 -17.96 -2.87
C TYR A 302 -14.28 -19.30 -2.57
N ASP A 303 -13.39 -19.79 -3.42
CA ASP A 303 -12.79 -21.12 -3.25
C ASP A 303 -11.88 -21.22 -2.01
N ARG A 304 -11.48 -20.08 -1.43
CA ARG A 304 -10.62 -20.04 -0.24
C ARG A 304 -11.37 -20.47 1.02
N ASN A 305 -10.84 -21.49 1.67
CA ASN A 305 -11.26 -21.92 3.00
C ASN A 305 -10.04 -22.01 3.93
N GLU A 306 -9.90 -21.05 4.85
CA GLU A 306 -8.70 -20.91 5.68
C GLU A 306 -9.04 -20.28 7.04
N ASP A 307 -8.62 -20.93 8.12
CA ASP A 307 -8.65 -20.39 9.48
C ASP A 307 -7.53 -19.37 9.69
N LEU A 308 -7.91 -18.13 9.98
CA LEU A 308 -7.02 -17.00 10.20
C LEU A 308 -6.72 -16.73 11.68
N THR A 309 -7.21 -17.58 12.58
CA THR A 309 -6.96 -17.45 14.01
C THR A 309 -5.46 -17.56 14.29
N SER A 310 -4.91 -16.58 15.03
CA SER A 310 -3.49 -16.62 15.39
C SER A 310 -3.17 -17.88 16.18
N LYS A 311 -2.24 -18.69 15.65
CA LYS A 311 -1.71 -19.88 16.33
C LYS A 311 -0.61 -19.55 17.33
N ASP A 312 -0.08 -18.32 17.30
CA ASP A 312 0.95 -17.85 18.21
C ASP A 312 0.30 -17.09 19.38
N PRO A 313 0.40 -17.60 20.62
CA PRO A 313 -0.15 -16.94 21.80
C PRO A 313 0.58 -15.63 22.17
N LYS A 314 1.77 -15.38 21.61
CA LYS A 314 2.53 -14.14 21.81
C LYS A 314 2.16 -13.03 20.83
N ARG A 315 1.52 -13.36 19.71
CA ARG A 315 1.02 -12.35 18.77
C ARG A 315 -0.17 -11.64 19.39
N GLN A 316 0.03 -10.37 19.72
CA GLN A 316 -1.04 -9.50 20.17
C GLN A 316 -1.83 -9.02 18.94
N GLY A 317 -3.13 -9.28 18.91
CA GLY A 317 -4.05 -8.88 17.85
C GLY A 317 -4.65 -10.05 17.07
N ASN A 318 -5.78 -9.80 16.42
CA ASN A 318 -6.44 -10.75 15.52
C ASN A 318 -6.78 -10.03 14.20
N PRO A 319 -5.81 -9.88 13.28
CA PRO A 319 -6.00 -9.12 12.05
C PRO A 319 -7.03 -9.76 11.12
N GLY A 320 -7.34 -11.05 11.28
CA GLY A 320 -8.35 -11.79 10.51
C GLY A 320 -9.76 -11.77 11.10
N ALA A 321 -9.95 -11.19 12.30
CA ALA A 321 -11.22 -11.21 13.04
C ALA A 321 -12.42 -10.68 12.24
N GLY A 322 -13.63 -11.01 12.70
CA GLY A 322 -14.83 -10.30 12.29
C GLY A 322 -14.87 -8.86 12.81
N GLY A 323 -15.59 -7.99 12.10
CA GLY A 323 -16.00 -6.68 12.60
C GLY A 323 -17.11 -6.75 13.63
N LYS A 324 -17.66 -5.58 13.99
CA LYS A 324 -18.67 -5.44 15.06
C LYS A 324 -19.95 -6.26 14.86
N VAL A 325 -20.45 -6.43 13.64
CA VAL A 325 -21.71 -7.16 13.35
C VAL A 325 -21.52 -8.58 12.82
N TYR A 326 -20.34 -8.91 12.30
CA TYR A 326 -20.05 -10.30 11.94
C TYR A 326 -19.63 -11.10 13.17
N LYS A 327 -20.37 -12.18 13.48
CA LYS A 327 -20.14 -13.04 14.65
C LYS A 327 -19.67 -14.45 14.33
N GLY A 328 -19.42 -14.72 13.05
CA GLY A 328 -18.92 -16.01 12.58
C GLY A 328 -17.41 -16.20 12.80
N PRO A 329 -16.84 -17.26 12.20
CA PRO A 329 -15.44 -17.64 12.38
C PRO A 329 -14.43 -16.58 11.92
N THR A 330 -13.24 -16.54 12.55
CA THR A 330 -12.09 -15.79 12.05
C THR A 330 -11.43 -16.54 10.89
N ALA A 331 -12.09 -16.57 9.74
CA ALA A 331 -11.67 -17.37 8.60
C ALA A 331 -12.07 -16.71 7.27
N PHE A 332 -11.47 -17.20 6.19
CA PHE A 332 -12.13 -17.25 4.88
C PHE A 332 -13.03 -18.49 4.87
N CYS A 333 -14.34 -18.31 4.74
CA CYS A 333 -15.31 -19.40 4.72
C CYS A 333 -16.62 -19.00 4.03
N ARG A 334 -17.43 -20.00 3.67
CA ARG A 334 -18.75 -19.82 3.04
C ARG A 334 -19.69 -18.95 3.88
N GLU A 335 -19.73 -19.15 5.20
CA GLU A 335 -20.55 -18.34 6.10
C GLU A 335 -20.21 -16.84 6.04
N ARG A 336 -18.91 -16.51 5.98
CA ARG A 336 -18.45 -15.12 5.88
C ARG A 336 -18.72 -14.53 4.50
N TRP A 337 -18.56 -15.34 3.45
CA TRP A 337 -18.93 -14.99 2.09
C TRP A 337 -20.42 -14.63 2.00
N ASP A 338 -21.31 -15.50 2.50
CA ASP A 338 -22.77 -15.27 2.49
C ASP A 338 -23.13 -13.98 3.25
N PHE A 339 -22.47 -13.74 4.38
CA PHE A 339 -22.64 -12.49 5.14
C PHE A 339 -22.25 -11.27 4.32
N TRP A 340 -21.11 -11.30 3.63
CA TRP A 340 -20.68 -10.20 2.75
C TRP A 340 -21.63 -10.01 1.56
N THR A 341 -22.08 -11.09 0.93
CA THR A 341 -23.06 -11.04 -0.16
C THR A 341 -24.31 -10.29 0.29
N GLN A 342 -24.90 -10.69 1.43
CA GLN A 342 -26.09 -10.03 1.98
C GLN A 342 -25.82 -8.57 2.33
N ALA A 343 -24.68 -8.25 2.96
CA ALA A 343 -24.35 -6.89 3.32
C ALA A 343 -24.23 -5.97 2.09
N PHE A 344 -23.65 -6.45 1.00
CA PHE A 344 -23.62 -5.71 -0.27
C PHE A 344 -25.02 -5.51 -0.86
N GLN A 345 -25.88 -6.54 -0.83
CA GLN A 345 -27.28 -6.40 -1.27
C GLN A 345 -28.02 -5.34 -0.45
N ASP A 346 -27.92 -5.39 0.87
CA ASP A 346 -28.56 -4.41 1.76
C ASP A 346 -28.09 -2.98 1.45
N ILE A 347 -26.78 -2.78 1.24
CA ILE A 347 -26.21 -1.48 0.87
C ILE A 347 -26.71 -1.02 -0.50
N SER A 348 -26.91 -1.93 -1.46
CA SER A 348 -27.41 -1.59 -2.80
C SER A 348 -28.83 -1.00 -2.78
N GLU A 349 -29.63 -1.30 -1.77
CA GLU A 349 -31.01 -0.81 -1.64
C GLU A 349 -31.11 0.51 -0.84
N ARG A 350 -30.02 0.92 -0.17
CA ARG A 350 -29.99 2.10 0.71
C ARG A 350 -30.12 3.42 -0.04
N GLN A 351 -31.15 4.19 0.32
CA GLN A 351 -31.38 5.52 -0.27
C GLN A 351 -30.54 6.64 0.37
N ASP A 352 -29.93 6.37 1.52
CA ASP A 352 -29.13 7.35 2.27
C ASP A 352 -27.65 7.40 1.84
N VAL A 353 -27.17 6.42 1.06
CA VAL A 353 -25.83 6.43 0.44
C VAL A 353 -25.84 7.00 -0.99
N LYS A 354 -24.67 7.34 -1.54
CA LYS A 354 -24.57 7.82 -2.93
C LYS A 354 -24.94 6.73 -3.93
N GLN A 355 -25.43 7.15 -5.08
CA GLN A 355 -25.76 6.25 -6.19
C GLN A 355 -24.57 5.38 -6.62
N THR A 356 -23.37 5.96 -6.73
CA THR A 356 -22.15 5.22 -7.09
C THR A 356 -21.80 4.13 -6.07
N THR A 357 -22.13 4.34 -4.80
CA THR A 357 -21.93 3.38 -3.71
C THR A 357 -22.90 2.21 -3.85
N ARG A 358 -24.19 2.49 -4.11
CA ARG A 358 -25.19 1.46 -4.40
C ARG A 358 -24.80 0.61 -5.60
N GLU A 359 -24.37 1.26 -6.69
CA GLU A 359 -23.97 0.57 -7.93
C GLU A 359 -22.75 -0.32 -7.74
N ALA A 360 -21.77 0.10 -6.94
CA ALA A 360 -20.62 -0.72 -6.59
C ALA A 360 -21.03 -1.93 -5.74
N ALA A 361 -21.92 -1.74 -4.76
CA ALA A 361 -22.44 -2.82 -3.92
C ALA A 361 -23.28 -3.83 -4.72
N ASP A 362 -24.19 -3.34 -5.57
CA ASP A 362 -25.01 -4.17 -6.45
C ASP A 362 -24.15 -5.04 -7.37
N ARG A 363 -23.12 -4.45 -8.00
CA ARG A 363 -22.21 -5.19 -8.87
C ARG A 363 -21.47 -6.29 -8.11
N ALA A 364 -20.90 -5.95 -6.94
CA ALA A 364 -20.19 -6.93 -6.12
C ALA A 364 -21.11 -8.08 -5.68
N ALA A 365 -22.32 -7.78 -5.19
CA ALA A 365 -23.28 -8.80 -4.80
C ALA A 365 -23.65 -9.72 -5.97
N LYS A 366 -23.90 -9.15 -7.16
CA LYS A 366 -24.21 -9.93 -8.37
C LYS A 366 -23.05 -10.84 -8.76
N GLU A 367 -21.82 -10.32 -8.78
CA GLU A 367 -20.63 -11.14 -9.06
C GLU A 367 -20.50 -12.29 -8.06
N MET A 368 -20.75 -12.05 -6.77
CA MET A 368 -20.71 -13.08 -5.75
C MET A 368 -21.77 -14.17 -5.96
N ILE A 369 -23.00 -13.77 -6.30
CA ILE A 369 -24.10 -14.71 -6.59
C ILE A 369 -23.79 -15.56 -7.82
N VAL A 370 -23.27 -14.95 -8.89
CA VAL A 370 -22.88 -15.71 -10.10
C VAL A 370 -21.83 -16.77 -9.76
N VAL A 371 -20.82 -16.42 -8.96
CA VAL A 371 -19.78 -17.37 -8.53
C VAL A 371 -20.37 -18.57 -7.76
N GLU A 372 -21.36 -18.33 -6.90
CA GLU A 372 -22.09 -19.39 -6.18
C GLU A 372 -22.97 -20.26 -7.10
N GLU A 373 -23.65 -19.65 -8.06
CA GLU A 373 -24.52 -20.36 -9.02
C GLU A 373 -23.71 -21.28 -9.92
N GLU A 374 -22.60 -20.81 -10.46
CA GLU A 374 -21.65 -21.59 -11.24
C GLU A 374 -21.12 -22.82 -10.46
N GLU A 375 -20.85 -22.68 -9.15
CA GLU A 375 -20.41 -23.80 -8.31
C GLU A 375 -21.53 -24.85 -8.12
N LYS A 376 -22.77 -24.38 -7.89
CA LYS A 376 -23.94 -25.25 -7.76
C LYS A 376 -24.20 -26.03 -9.05
N GLU A 377 -24.00 -25.41 -10.21
CA GLU A 377 -24.13 -26.06 -11.52
C GLU A 377 -23.01 -27.08 -11.79
N SER A 378 -21.75 -26.71 -11.50
CA SER A 378 -20.59 -27.60 -11.61
C SER A 378 -20.75 -28.88 -10.77
N THR A 379 -21.20 -28.72 -9.52
CA THR A 379 -21.43 -29.84 -8.60
C THR A 379 -22.53 -30.78 -9.10
N LYS A 380 -23.63 -30.24 -9.64
CA LYS A 380 -24.71 -31.04 -10.23
C LYS A 380 -24.23 -31.83 -11.46
N SER A 381 -23.51 -31.19 -12.37
CA SER A 381 -22.99 -31.84 -13.59
C SER A 381 -22.03 -32.99 -13.28
N THR A 382 -21.20 -32.83 -12.24
CA THR A 382 -20.28 -33.87 -11.76
C THR A 382 -21.04 -35.06 -11.16
N HIS A 383 -22.15 -34.81 -10.45
CA HIS A 383 -22.99 -35.88 -9.91
C HIS A 383 -23.71 -36.69 -10.99
N PHE A 384 -24.18 -36.04 -12.07
CA PHE A 384 -24.82 -36.71 -13.21
C PHE A 384 -23.86 -37.46 -14.14
N SER A 385 -22.55 -37.24 -14.04
CA SER A 385 -21.53 -37.91 -14.88
C SER A 385 -20.93 -39.18 -14.24
N ILE A 386 -21.30 -39.49 -13.00
CA ILE A 386 -20.81 -40.64 -12.22
C ILE A 386 -21.88 -41.74 -12.07
N GLU A 387 -23.12 -41.46 -12.50
CA GLU A 387 -24.20 -42.45 -12.67
C GLU A 387 -24.26 -42.96 -14.11
#